data_AF-A0AAJ5VDM8-F1
#
_entry.id   AF-A0AAJ5VDM8-F1
#
_cell.length_a   1.000
_cell.length_b   1.000
_cell.length_c   1.000
_cell.angle_alpha   90.00
_cell.angle_beta   90.00
_cell.angle_gamma   90.00
#
_symmetry.space_group_name_H-M   'P 1'
#
loop_
_entity.id
_entity.type
_entity.pdbx_description
1 polymer ?
#
loop_
_entity_poly.entity_id
_entity_poly.type
_entity_poly.pdbx_seq_one_letter_code
_entity_poly.pdbx_strand_id
1 'polypeptide(L)'
;MTTAQDQVRSLLREDVAPILRAAGFRGTERSFAIPSPDWFAQIGVQTSAVSTSMLSKLTLNAQVIPKAFWKEVRVERQYPAKPSPNTHYGRGGEFWQVRVGELVDGNDRWWELDDRGTRRRQLAVELTDLIIDVVLPAMMSRMLRQSSES
;
A
#
# COMPACT_ATOMS: atom_id res chain seq x y z
N MET A 1 15.96 -7.21 -22.38
CA MET A 1 16.52 -7.49 -21.04
C MET A 1 15.43 -7.16 -20.03
N THR A 2 15.17 -8.06 -19.08
CA THR A 2 14.24 -7.79 -17.97
C THR A 2 14.92 -6.85 -16.98
N THR A 3 14.24 -5.78 -16.56
CA THR A 3 14.76 -4.86 -15.54
C THR A 3 14.30 -5.28 -14.14
N ALA A 4 14.95 -4.78 -13.10
CA ALA A 4 14.49 -4.94 -11.72
C ALA A 4 13.07 -4.39 -11.51
N GLN A 5 12.66 -3.35 -12.23
CA GLN A 5 11.31 -2.81 -12.22
C GLN A 5 10.30 -3.80 -12.83
N ASP A 6 10.69 -4.50 -13.90
CA ASP A 6 9.87 -5.57 -14.50
C ASP A 6 9.75 -6.76 -13.55
N GLN A 7 10.80 -7.09 -12.80
CA GLN A 7 10.76 -8.11 -11.75
C GLN A 7 9.80 -7.72 -10.63
N VAL A 8 9.82 -6.46 -10.17
CA VAL A 8 8.88 -5.97 -9.16
C VAL A 8 7.44 -6.00 -9.68
N ARG A 9 7.20 -5.59 -10.94
CA ARG A 9 5.86 -5.66 -11.53
C ARG A 9 5.37 -7.11 -11.61
N SER A 10 6.22 -8.01 -12.06
CA SER A 10 5.89 -9.45 -12.18
C SER A 10 5.61 -10.06 -10.81
N LEU A 11 6.47 -9.81 -9.81
CA LEU A 11 6.28 -10.19 -8.41
C LEU A 11 4.88 -9.77 -7.91
N LEU A 12 4.55 -8.50 -8.07
CA LEU A 12 3.29 -7.95 -7.55
C LEU A 12 2.08 -8.53 -8.26
N ARG A 13 2.16 -8.75 -9.58
CA ARG A 13 1.05 -9.24 -10.40
C ARG A 13 0.80 -10.73 -10.23
N GLU A 14 1.86 -11.52 -10.18
CA GLU A 14 1.79 -12.98 -10.30
C GLU A 14 1.85 -13.68 -8.95
N ASP A 15 2.59 -13.14 -7.97
CA ASP A 15 2.78 -13.80 -6.68
C ASP A 15 1.97 -13.13 -5.57
N VAL A 16 1.96 -11.79 -5.52
CA VAL A 16 1.28 -11.05 -4.44
C VAL A 16 -0.20 -10.85 -4.70
N ALA A 17 -0.57 -10.36 -5.89
CA ALA A 17 -1.97 -10.01 -6.19
C ALA A 17 -2.96 -11.18 -6.04
N PRO A 18 -2.67 -12.43 -6.45
CA PRO A 18 -3.60 -13.53 -6.25
C PRO A 18 -3.93 -13.78 -4.77
N ILE A 19 -2.94 -13.72 -3.90
CA ILE A 19 -3.09 -13.91 -2.46
C ILE A 19 -3.92 -12.75 -1.87
N LEU A 20 -3.59 -11.51 -2.21
CA LEU A 20 -4.36 -10.36 -1.72
C LEU A 20 -5.81 -10.38 -2.21
N ARG A 21 -6.06 -10.84 -3.44
CA ARG A 21 -7.44 -11.02 -3.94
C ARG A 21 -8.21 -12.06 -3.16
N ALA A 22 -7.58 -13.16 -2.76
CA ALA A 22 -8.19 -14.15 -1.88
C ALA A 22 -8.55 -13.56 -0.50
N ALA A 23 -7.75 -12.60 -0.02
CA ALA A 23 -8.01 -11.83 1.20
C ALA A 23 -9.01 -10.65 1.02
N GLY A 24 -9.64 -10.51 -0.15
CA GLY A 24 -10.68 -9.51 -0.41
C GLY A 24 -10.19 -8.18 -1.02
N PHE A 25 -8.88 -8.03 -1.28
CA PHE A 25 -8.38 -6.85 -1.99
C PHE A 25 -8.71 -6.89 -3.49
N ARG A 26 -8.76 -5.70 -4.10
CA ARG A 26 -8.82 -5.48 -5.55
C ARG A 26 -7.64 -4.61 -5.98
N GLY A 27 -7.31 -4.64 -7.27
CA GLY A 27 -6.17 -3.92 -7.83
C GLY A 27 -5.03 -4.87 -8.24
N THR A 28 -4.02 -4.27 -8.84
CA THR A 28 -2.84 -4.97 -9.38
C THR A 28 -1.62 -4.07 -9.35
N GLU A 29 -0.45 -4.70 -9.35
CA GLU A 29 0.84 -4.02 -9.40
C GLU A 29 1.06 -3.10 -8.19
N ARG A 30 0.90 -1.79 -8.36
CA ARG A 30 1.37 -0.79 -7.40
C ARG A 30 0.32 -0.31 -6.42
N SER A 31 -0.94 -0.72 -6.56
CA SER A 31 -1.96 -0.39 -5.57
C SER A 31 -3.01 -1.48 -5.43
N PHE A 32 -3.33 -1.78 -4.17
CA PHE A 32 -4.37 -2.70 -3.77
C PHE A 32 -5.35 -1.97 -2.86
N ALA A 33 -6.62 -2.33 -2.89
CA ALA A 33 -7.66 -1.69 -2.10
C ALA A 33 -8.68 -2.69 -1.60
N ILE A 34 -9.19 -2.47 -0.39
CA ILE A 34 -10.40 -3.15 0.08
C ILE A 34 -11.58 -2.35 -0.46
N PRO A 35 -12.44 -2.95 -1.32
CA PRO A 35 -13.61 -2.25 -1.83
C PRO A 35 -14.52 -1.85 -0.67
N SER A 36 -14.88 -0.58 -0.61
CA SER A 36 -15.79 -0.07 0.39
C SER A 36 -16.60 1.09 -0.18
N PRO A 37 -17.90 1.20 0.14
CA PRO A 37 -18.70 2.36 -0.23
C PRO A 37 -18.23 3.62 0.49
N ASP A 38 -17.75 3.52 1.73
CA ASP A 38 -17.49 4.66 2.62
C ASP A 38 -16.01 5.01 2.78
N TRP A 39 -15.11 4.08 2.44
CA TRP A 39 -13.69 4.20 2.73
C TRP A 39 -12.81 4.15 1.49
N PHE A 40 -11.77 4.98 1.48
CA PHE A 40 -10.56 4.74 0.71
C PHE A 40 -9.59 3.92 1.57
N ALA A 41 -9.73 2.60 1.53
CA ALA A 41 -8.85 1.65 2.22
C ALA A 41 -7.86 1.05 1.22
N GLN A 42 -6.62 1.54 1.22
CA GLN A 42 -5.66 1.27 0.14
C GLN A 42 -4.25 0.97 0.66
N ILE A 43 -3.55 0.12 -0.07
CA ILE A 43 -2.11 -0.14 0.03
C ILE A 43 -1.46 0.36 -1.26
N GLY A 44 -0.33 1.04 -1.12
CA GLY A 44 0.51 1.52 -2.21
C GLY A 44 1.90 0.89 -2.15
N VAL A 45 2.41 0.48 -3.30
CA VAL A 45 3.81 0.11 -3.46
C VAL A 45 4.55 1.32 -3.99
N GLN A 46 5.55 1.78 -3.25
CA GLN A 46 6.41 2.89 -3.66
C GLN A 46 7.79 2.36 -4.01
N THR A 47 8.29 2.70 -5.20
CA THR A 47 9.68 2.44 -5.59
C THR A 47 10.56 3.65 -5.29
N SER A 48 11.80 3.41 -4.89
CA SER A 48 12.77 4.46 -4.62
C SER A 48 13.20 5.18 -5.90
N ALA A 49 13.55 6.47 -5.76
CA ALA A 49 14.14 7.26 -6.85
C ALA A 49 15.57 6.81 -7.22
N VAL A 50 16.27 6.13 -6.31
CA VAL A 50 17.63 5.60 -6.56
C VAL A 50 17.63 4.19 -7.17
N SER A 51 16.45 3.64 -7.50
CA SER A 51 16.35 2.35 -8.19
C SER A 51 16.96 2.44 -9.60
N THR A 52 17.72 1.42 -9.98
CA THR A 52 18.35 1.29 -11.31
C THR A 52 17.69 0.15 -12.09
N SER A 53 18.11 -0.06 -13.34
CA SER A 53 17.66 -1.22 -14.11
C SER A 53 18.08 -2.56 -13.49
N MET A 54 19.14 -2.58 -12.66
CA MET A 54 19.70 -3.79 -12.04
C MET A 54 19.17 -4.05 -10.63
N LEU A 55 18.70 -3.01 -9.93
CA LEU A 55 18.22 -3.12 -8.55
C LEU A 55 17.08 -2.15 -8.29
N SER A 56 15.95 -2.66 -7.84
CA SER A 56 14.79 -1.87 -7.43
C SER A 56 14.61 -1.95 -5.92
N LYS A 57 14.56 -0.79 -5.27
CA LYS A 57 14.14 -0.66 -3.87
C LYS A 57 12.67 -0.30 -3.82
N LEU A 58 11.91 -0.98 -2.96
CA LEU A 58 10.49 -0.72 -2.77
C LEU A 58 10.11 -0.71 -1.28
N THR A 59 9.03 -0.02 -0.97
CA THR A 59 8.39 0.01 0.34
C THR A 59 6.87 0.01 0.16
N LEU A 60 6.14 -0.23 1.25
CA LEU A 60 4.68 -0.27 1.29
C LEU A 60 4.13 0.88 2.13
N ASN A 61 3.08 1.51 1.62
CA ASN A 61 2.27 2.50 2.33
C ASN A 61 0.86 1.98 2.50
N ALA A 62 0.21 2.30 3.60
CA ALA A 62 -1.21 2.01 3.83
C ALA A 62 -1.97 3.28 4.19
N GLN A 63 -3.22 3.38 3.75
CA GLN A 63 -4.12 4.46 4.13
C GLN A 63 -5.55 3.96 4.32
N VAL A 64 -6.28 4.65 5.20
CA VAL A 64 -7.72 4.51 5.42
C VAL A 64 -8.27 5.92 5.63
N ILE A 65 -9.05 6.38 4.66
CA ILE A 65 -9.63 7.74 4.64
C ILE A 65 -11.14 7.65 4.39
N PRO A 66 -11.99 8.30 5.21
CA PRO A 66 -13.42 8.39 4.92
C PRO A 66 -13.67 9.16 3.63
N LYS A 67 -14.49 8.62 2.74
CA LYS A 67 -14.82 9.28 1.46
C LYS A 67 -15.61 10.57 1.65
N ALA A 68 -16.50 10.61 2.65
CA ALA A 68 -17.26 11.81 2.98
C ALA A 68 -16.31 12.95 3.35
N PHE A 69 -15.41 12.70 4.32
CA PHE A 69 -14.41 13.67 4.74
C PHE A 69 -13.44 14.06 3.61
N TRP A 70 -13.00 13.09 2.79
CA TRP A 70 -12.18 13.38 1.62
C TRP A 70 -12.90 14.30 0.62
N LYS A 71 -14.21 14.10 0.39
CA LYS A 71 -15.01 14.90 -0.53
C LYS A 71 -15.08 16.36 -0.08
N GLU A 72 -15.14 16.61 1.22
CA GLU A 72 -15.14 17.95 1.81
C GLU A 72 -13.77 18.62 1.64
N VAL A 73 -12.71 17.99 2.13
CA VAL A 73 -11.37 18.60 2.16
C VAL A 73 -10.77 18.78 0.76
N ARG A 74 -11.14 17.95 -0.21
CA ARG A 74 -10.51 17.97 -1.54
C ARG A 74 -10.86 19.20 -2.36
N VAL A 75 -12.02 19.81 -2.13
CA VAL A 75 -12.46 21.01 -2.86
C VAL A 75 -11.65 22.20 -2.41
N GLU A 76 -11.53 22.37 -1.08
CA GLU A 76 -10.76 23.45 -0.47
C GLU A 76 -9.27 23.37 -0.84
N ARG A 77 -8.69 22.18 -0.76
CA ARG A 77 -7.24 21.96 -0.93
C ARG A 77 -6.83 21.56 -2.34
N GLN A 78 -7.78 21.57 -3.28
CA GLN A 78 -7.58 21.17 -4.68
C GLN A 78 -6.95 19.77 -4.82
N TYR A 79 -7.35 18.83 -3.96
CA TYR A 79 -6.87 17.47 -3.99
C TYR A 79 -7.56 16.62 -5.07
N PRO A 80 -6.91 15.53 -5.53
CA PRO A 80 -7.48 14.63 -6.55
C PRO A 80 -8.80 13.99 -6.11
N ALA A 81 -9.55 13.46 -7.07
CA ALA A 81 -10.81 12.77 -6.81
C ALA A 81 -10.67 11.56 -5.88
N LYS A 82 -9.52 10.89 -5.95
CA LYS A 82 -9.15 9.76 -5.10
C LYS A 82 -7.75 9.99 -4.53
N PRO A 83 -7.53 9.79 -3.23
CA PRO A 83 -6.20 9.90 -2.64
C PRO A 83 -5.28 8.77 -3.13
N SER A 84 -4.02 9.10 -3.39
CA SER A 84 -2.96 8.12 -3.63
C SER A 84 -2.37 7.64 -2.31
N PRO A 85 -2.27 6.32 -2.04
CA PRO A 85 -1.61 5.81 -0.84
C PRO A 85 -0.10 6.11 -0.80
N ASN A 86 0.49 6.58 -1.90
CA ASN A 86 1.91 6.96 -1.99
C ASN A 86 2.13 8.48 -1.85
N THR A 87 1.09 9.24 -1.51
CA THR A 87 1.17 10.70 -1.31
C THR A 87 0.68 11.01 0.09
N HIS A 88 1.44 11.79 0.84
CA HIS A 88 0.99 12.25 2.15
C HIS A 88 0.03 13.43 1.98
N TYR A 89 -1.21 13.26 2.40
CA TYR A 89 -2.20 14.32 2.43
C TYR A 89 -2.42 14.87 3.83
N GLY A 90 -2.81 16.14 3.91
CA GLY A 90 -3.24 16.76 5.15
C GLY A 90 -2.11 17.13 6.12
N ARG A 91 -2.52 17.59 7.30
CA ARG A 91 -1.61 17.80 8.44
C ARG A 91 -1.42 16.46 9.18
N GLY A 92 -0.32 16.35 9.93
CA GLY A 92 -0.05 15.15 10.72
C GLY A 92 -1.23 14.75 11.61
N GLY A 93 -1.68 13.49 11.49
CA GLY A 93 -2.80 12.95 12.25
C GLY A 93 -4.20 13.17 11.65
N GLU A 94 -4.34 13.99 10.61
CA GLU A 94 -5.64 14.26 9.97
C GLU A 94 -6.21 13.04 9.23
N PHE A 95 -5.33 12.28 8.58
CA PHE A 95 -5.66 11.04 7.90
C PHE A 95 -4.78 9.91 8.42
N TRP A 96 -5.34 8.71 8.56
CA TRP A 96 -4.52 7.55 8.83
C TRP A 96 -3.80 7.14 7.54
N GLN A 97 -2.52 7.49 7.48
CA GLN A 97 -1.56 7.14 6.44
C GLN A 97 -0.29 6.69 7.15
N VAL A 98 0.29 5.56 6.75
CA VAL A 98 1.43 4.98 7.45
C VAL A 98 2.37 4.27 6.49
N ARG A 99 3.67 4.34 6.79
CA ARG A 99 4.67 3.43 6.22
C ARG A 99 4.46 2.07 6.85
N VAL A 100 4.20 1.03 6.06
CA VAL A 100 3.84 -0.28 6.60
C VAL A 100 4.95 -0.85 7.50
N GLY A 101 6.22 -0.52 7.25
CA GLY A 101 7.32 -0.89 8.16
C GLY A 101 7.11 -0.41 9.60
N GLU A 102 6.57 0.81 9.77
CA GLU A 102 6.31 1.40 11.09
C GLU A 102 5.28 0.60 11.91
N LEU A 103 4.41 -0.17 11.25
CA LEU A 103 3.44 -1.04 11.93
C LEU A 103 4.07 -2.29 12.56
N VAL A 104 5.27 -2.67 12.15
CA VAL A 104 5.91 -3.91 12.63
C VAL A 104 6.80 -3.63 13.85
N ASP A 105 7.72 -2.68 13.72
CA ASP A 105 8.72 -2.39 14.75
C ASP A 105 9.01 -0.88 14.88
N GLY A 106 8.20 -0.03 14.26
CA GLY A 106 8.39 1.42 14.24
C GLY A 106 9.44 1.92 13.26
N ASN A 107 10.06 1.07 12.43
CA ASN A 107 11.09 1.48 11.47
C ASN A 107 10.59 1.44 10.02
N ASP A 108 11.11 2.36 9.20
CA ASP A 108 10.86 2.30 7.76
C ASP A 108 11.57 1.06 7.15
N ARG A 109 10.83 0.30 6.35
CA ARG A 109 11.31 -0.93 5.74
C ARG A 109 11.37 -0.78 4.23
N TRP A 110 12.54 -1.12 3.68
CA TRP A 110 12.81 -1.13 2.26
C TRP A 110 13.26 -2.52 1.83
N TRP A 111 12.58 -3.07 0.84
CA TRP A 111 12.92 -4.33 0.21
C TRP A 111 13.64 -4.11 -1.11
N GLU A 112 14.47 -5.06 -1.47
CA GLU A 112 15.28 -5.03 -2.67
C GLU A 112 14.96 -6.22 -3.57
N LEU A 113 14.87 -5.96 -4.87
CA LEU A 113 14.77 -6.98 -5.90
C LEU A 113 15.66 -6.61 -7.07
N ASP A 114 16.55 -7.54 -7.45
CA ASP A 114 17.43 -7.39 -8.59
C ASP A 114 16.73 -7.74 -9.91
N ASP A 115 17.38 -7.46 -11.03
CA ASP A 115 16.90 -7.78 -12.39
C ASP A 115 16.81 -9.28 -12.70
N ARG A 116 17.49 -10.12 -11.89
CA ARG A 116 17.44 -11.58 -11.96
C ARG A 116 16.29 -12.18 -11.15
N GLY A 117 15.66 -11.41 -10.27
CA GLY A 117 14.61 -11.88 -9.39
C GLY A 117 15.09 -12.83 -8.28
N THR A 118 16.37 -12.74 -7.87
CA THR A 118 17.02 -13.75 -7.00
C THR A 118 16.25 -14.09 -5.74
N ARG A 119 15.56 -13.11 -5.13
CA ARG A 119 14.79 -13.26 -3.89
C ARG A 119 13.27 -13.13 -4.07
N ARG A 120 12.78 -13.18 -5.31
CA ARG A 120 11.37 -12.92 -5.65
C ARG A 120 10.39 -13.71 -4.80
N ARG A 121 10.59 -15.04 -4.68
CA ARG A 121 9.68 -15.91 -3.90
C ARG A 121 9.68 -15.59 -2.41
N GLN A 122 10.86 -15.37 -1.82
CA GLN A 122 10.97 -15.00 -0.41
C GLN A 122 10.29 -13.67 -0.15
N LEU A 123 10.52 -12.69 -1.02
CA LEU A 123 9.91 -11.37 -0.92
C LEU A 123 8.38 -11.43 -1.09
N ALA A 124 7.86 -12.29 -1.97
CA ALA A 124 6.42 -12.48 -2.11
C ALA A 124 5.76 -12.89 -0.79
N VAL A 125 6.32 -13.92 -0.14
CA VAL A 125 5.83 -14.43 1.15
C VAL A 125 5.92 -13.35 2.22
N GLU A 126 7.07 -12.68 2.33
CA GLU A 126 7.27 -11.62 3.33
C GLU A 126 6.26 -10.48 3.17
N LEU A 127 6.01 -10.02 1.93
CA LEU A 127 5.04 -8.97 1.67
C LEU A 127 3.60 -9.43 1.93
N THR A 128 3.24 -10.67 1.57
CA THR A 128 1.88 -11.16 1.78
C THR A 128 1.57 -11.40 3.25
N ASP A 129 2.49 -12.01 4.00
CA ASP A 129 2.32 -12.26 5.43
C ASP A 129 2.20 -10.92 6.16
N LEU A 130 3.08 -9.96 5.85
CA LEU A 130 3.00 -8.61 6.40
C LEU A 130 1.66 -7.93 6.09
N ILE A 131 1.17 -8.03 4.86
CA ILE A 131 -0.10 -7.40 4.48
C ILE A 131 -1.28 -8.07 5.19
N ILE A 132 -1.32 -9.40 5.24
CA ILE A 132 -2.47 -10.16 5.77
C ILE A 132 -2.49 -10.11 7.29
N ASP A 133 -1.34 -10.32 7.93
CA ASP A 133 -1.29 -10.52 9.39
C ASP A 133 -1.18 -9.20 10.16
N VAL A 134 -0.68 -8.13 9.51
CA VAL A 134 -0.45 -6.84 10.16
C VAL A 134 -1.28 -5.73 9.54
N VAL A 135 -1.13 -5.49 8.23
CA VAL A 135 -1.72 -4.31 7.58
C VAL A 135 -3.24 -4.40 7.51
N LEU A 136 -3.77 -5.56 7.09
CA LEU A 136 -5.20 -5.77 6.93
C LEU A 136 -5.95 -5.59 8.27
N PRO A 137 -5.56 -6.24 9.39
CA PRO A 137 -6.17 -6.00 10.70
C PRO A 137 -6.11 -4.54 11.15
N ALA A 138 -4.98 -3.85 10.89
CA ALA A 138 -4.84 -2.44 11.21
C ALA A 138 -5.83 -1.57 10.40
N MET A 139 -5.97 -1.84 9.10
CA MET A 139 -6.92 -1.14 8.22
C MET A 139 -8.37 -1.39 8.67
N MET A 140 -8.74 -2.64 8.93
CA MET A 140 -10.08 -3.02 9.39
C MET A 140 -10.44 -2.34 10.72
N SER A 141 -9.49 -2.32 11.66
CA SER A 141 -9.68 -1.62 12.95
C SER A 141 -9.99 -0.13 12.77
N ARG A 142 -9.37 0.53 11.79
CA ARG A 142 -9.64 1.96 11.50
C ARG A 142 -10.99 2.18 10.86
N MET A 143 -11.40 1.31 9.94
CA MET A 143 -12.70 1.37 9.31
C MET A 143 -13.84 1.15 10.32
N LEU A 144 -13.65 0.26 11.30
CA LEU A 144 -14.66 -0.03 12.32
C LEU A 144 -14.79 1.06 13.40
N ARG A 145 -13.67 1.62 13.88
CA ARG A 145 -13.69 2.60 14.99
C ARG A 145 -14.47 3.88 14.69
N GLN A 146 -14.51 4.31 13.43
CA GLN A 146 -15.25 5.52 13.04
C GLN A 146 -16.72 5.23 12.66
N SER A 147 -17.13 3.96 12.54
CA SER A 147 -18.55 3.61 12.36
C SER A 147 -19.35 3.65 13.66
N SER A 148 -18.69 3.82 14.81
CA SER A 148 -19.31 3.82 16.15
C SER A 148 -19.59 5.23 16.71
N GLU A 149 -19.26 6.29 15.98
CA GLU A 149 -19.46 7.70 16.38
C GLU A 149 -20.53 8.43 15.55
N SER A 150 -21.36 7.69 14.82
CA SER A 150 -22.46 8.23 13.99
C SER A 150 -23.82 8.13 14.68
#